data_AF-A0A5J5QLD6-F1
#
_entry.id   AF-A0A5J5QLD6-F1
#
_cell.length_a   1.000
_cell.length_b   1.000
_cell.length_c   1.000
_cell.angle_alpha   90.00
_cell.angle_beta   90.00
_cell.angle_gamma   90.00
#
_symmetry.space_group_name_H-M   'P 1'
#
loop_
_entity.id
_entity.type
_entity.pdbx_description
1 polymer ?
#
loop_
_entity_poly.entity_id
_entity_poly.type
_entity_poly.pdbx_seq_one_letter_code
_entity_poly.pdbx_strand_id
1 'polypeptide(L)'
;MWSCLAGFIEPGESLEEAVRREAYEETGIEVGEVVYHSSQPWPVGPNSLPCQLMVGFFAYAKSHEINVDKEELEDARWHSREDVRKALRFAEYKKAQRLAAAKVDQMIKGVKKRRSSSAGYLAKSGEFAPMFVPGPFAIIHHLISAWANQDPPTGAKAQMKKPPSGFVSKL
;
A
#
# COMPACT_ATOMS: atom_id res chain seq x y z
N MET A 1 -9.21 4.75 -5.84
CA MET A 1 -7.93 4.78 -5.09
C MET A 1 -7.30 3.42 -5.30
N TRP A 2 -5.97 3.29 -5.35
CA TRP A 2 -5.32 1.98 -5.53
C TRP A 2 -4.93 1.38 -4.17
N SER A 3 -5.24 0.10 -3.93
CA SER A 3 -5.06 -0.64 -2.69
C SER A 3 -4.57 -2.07 -2.95
N CYS A 4 -4.16 -2.80 -1.91
CA CYS A 4 -4.04 -4.26 -2.03
C CYS A 4 -5.43 -4.91 -2.08
N LEU A 5 -5.49 -6.10 -2.70
CA LEU A 5 -6.62 -7.03 -2.57
C LEU A 5 -6.84 -7.41 -1.11
N ALA A 6 -8.10 -7.64 -0.74
CA ALA A 6 -8.45 -8.05 0.60
C ALA A 6 -9.88 -8.60 0.64
N GLY A 7 -10.04 -9.77 1.25
CA GLY A 7 -11.34 -10.31 1.58
C GLY A 7 -11.33 -11.08 2.89
N PHE A 8 -12.46 -11.70 3.18
CA PHE A 8 -12.66 -12.42 4.43
C PHE A 8 -12.13 -13.85 4.33
N ILE A 9 -11.67 -14.38 5.47
CA ILE A 9 -11.37 -15.80 5.59
C ILE A 9 -12.68 -16.61 5.67
N GLU A 10 -12.76 -17.72 4.95
CA GLU A 10 -13.90 -18.64 5.03
C GLU A 10 -13.69 -19.74 6.08
N PRO A 11 -14.77 -20.36 6.61
CA PRO A 11 -14.65 -21.46 7.56
C PRO A 11 -13.88 -22.65 6.98
N GLY A 12 -12.80 -23.03 7.65
CA GLY A 12 -11.96 -24.17 7.27
C GLY A 12 -10.75 -23.79 6.43
N GLU A 13 -10.60 -22.53 6.03
CA GLU A 13 -9.39 -22.05 5.36
C GLU A 13 -8.28 -21.71 6.36
N SER A 14 -7.04 -21.92 5.94
CA SER A 14 -5.88 -21.20 6.44
C SER A 14 -5.84 -19.78 5.88
N LEU A 15 -5.04 -18.90 6.49
CA LEU A 15 -4.86 -17.53 5.98
C LEU A 15 -4.24 -17.53 4.58
N GLU A 16 -3.33 -18.46 4.31
CA GLU A 16 -2.67 -18.60 3.02
C GLU A 16 -3.63 -19.15 1.94
N GLU A 17 -4.61 -19.96 2.31
CA GLU A 17 -5.68 -20.39 1.40
C GLU A 17 -6.60 -19.22 1.04
N ALA A 18 -7.05 -18.44 2.03
CA ALA A 18 -7.85 -17.25 1.78
C ALA A 18 -7.14 -16.24 0.85
N VAL A 19 -5.84 -15.99 1.06
CA VAL A 19 -5.05 -15.12 0.16
C VAL A 19 -5.02 -15.66 -1.28
N ARG A 20 -4.96 -16.98 -1.47
CA ARG A 20 -4.97 -17.58 -2.81
C ARG A 20 -6.34 -17.49 -3.46
N ARG A 21 -7.40 -17.77 -2.70
CA ARG A 21 -8.77 -17.72 -3.18
C ARG A 21 -9.14 -16.30 -3.60
N GLU A 22 -8.99 -15.32 -2.70
CA GLU A 22 -9.31 -13.91 -2.97
C GLU A 22 -8.51 -13.35 -4.16
N ALA A 23 -7.22 -13.68 -4.26
CA ALA A 23 -6.42 -13.27 -5.43
C ALA A 23 -6.97 -13.83 -6.75
N TYR A 24 -7.43 -15.08 -6.72
CA TYR A 24 -7.98 -15.73 -7.90
C TYR A 24 -9.39 -15.24 -8.24
N GLU A 25 -10.26 -15.06 -7.26
CA GLU A 25 -11.64 -14.57 -7.43
C GLU A 25 -11.65 -13.15 -8.01
N GLU A 26 -10.94 -12.22 -7.38
CA GLU A 26 -10.98 -10.82 -7.78
C GLU A 26 -10.23 -10.55 -9.12
N THR A 27 -9.21 -11.36 -9.45
CA THR A 27 -8.24 -11.00 -10.50
C THR A 27 -7.80 -12.12 -11.44
N GLY A 28 -8.22 -13.36 -11.19
CA GLY A 28 -7.82 -14.54 -11.96
C GLY A 28 -6.35 -14.94 -11.80
N ILE A 29 -5.62 -14.32 -10.86
CA ILE A 29 -4.19 -14.60 -10.68
C ILE A 29 -4.00 -15.74 -9.67
N GLU A 30 -3.38 -16.82 -10.13
CA GLU A 30 -2.84 -17.82 -9.21
C GLU A 30 -1.58 -17.29 -8.49
N VAL A 31 -1.55 -17.40 -7.16
CA VAL A 31 -0.37 -17.09 -6.35
C VAL A 31 0.22 -18.35 -5.72
N GLY A 32 1.55 -18.40 -5.66
CA GLY A 32 2.32 -19.52 -5.11
C GLY A 32 2.64 -19.33 -3.64
N GLU A 33 3.85 -18.85 -3.38
CA GLU A 33 4.34 -18.54 -2.04
C GLU A 33 3.54 -17.38 -1.44
N VAL A 34 3.18 -17.52 -0.15
CA VAL A 34 2.45 -16.53 0.64
C VAL A 34 3.22 -16.35 1.94
N VAL A 35 3.67 -15.13 2.22
CA VAL A 35 4.55 -14.81 3.36
C VAL A 35 3.87 -13.79 4.25
N TYR A 36 3.63 -14.16 5.51
CA TYR A 36 3.10 -13.25 6.51
C TYR A 36 4.03 -12.04 6.72
N HIS A 37 3.44 -10.85 6.82
CA HIS A 37 4.16 -9.62 7.12
C HIS A 37 3.77 -9.04 8.48
N SER A 38 2.48 -8.74 8.67
CA SER A 38 2.00 -8.03 9.86
C SER A 38 0.49 -8.20 10.04
N SER A 39 -0.05 -7.89 11.21
CA SER A 39 -1.48 -7.73 11.43
C SER A 39 -1.81 -6.33 11.94
N GLN A 40 -3.05 -5.89 11.72
CA GLN A 40 -3.56 -4.61 12.21
C GLN A 40 -5.03 -4.76 12.61
N PRO A 41 -5.42 -4.40 13.84
CA PRO A 41 -6.84 -4.25 14.17
C PRO A 41 -7.43 -3.09 13.38
N TRP A 42 -8.56 -3.33 12.74
CA TRP A 42 -9.26 -2.39 11.89
C TRP A 42 -10.64 -2.09 12.50
N PRO A 43 -10.77 -0.98 13.26
CA PRO A 43 -11.96 -0.67 14.04
C PRO A 43 -13.09 -0.04 13.20
N VAL A 44 -12.90 0.12 11.89
CA VAL A 44 -13.88 0.70 10.97
C VAL A 44 -14.56 -0.41 10.16
N GLY A 45 -15.41 -1.18 10.83
CA GLY A 45 -16.32 -2.13 10.19
C GLY A 45 -17.69 -1.49 9.91
N PRO A 46 -18.57 -2.17 9.14
CA PRO A 46 -19.99 -1.81 9.10
C PRO A 46 -20.57 -1.80 10.52
N ASN A 47 -21.64 -1.04 10.77
CA ASN A 47 -22.22 -0.88 12.12
C ASN A 47 -22.53 -2.19 12.87
N SER A 48 -22.60 -3.33 12.18
CA SER A 48 -22.80 -4.68 12.73
C SER A 48 -21.51 -5.43 13.10
N LEU A 49 -20.32 -4.94 12.74
CA LEU A 49 -19.03 -5.60 12.97
C LEU A 49 -18.05 -4.64 13.69
N PRO A 50 -17.88 -4.77 15.01
CA PRO A 50 -17.23 -3.74 15.84
C PRO A 50 -15.71 -3.62 15.62
N CYS A 51 -15.04 -4.69 15.17
CA CYS A 51 -13.65 -4.64 14.73
C CYS A 51 -13.31 -5.84 13.83
N GLN A 52 -12.53 -5.58 12.79
CA GLN A 52 -11.95 -6.62 11.93
C GLN A 52 -10.45 -6.74 12.23
N LEU A 53 -9.86 -7.92 12.02
CA LEU A 53 -8.41 -8.09 12.07
C LEU A 53 -7.89 -8.21 10.65
N MET A 54 -7.14 -7.21 10.20
CA MET A 54 -6.44 -7.28 8.92
C MET A 54 -5.14 -8.05 9.11
N VAL A 55 -4.89 -9.03 8.24
CA VAL A 55 -3.64 -9.79 8.24
C VAL A 55 -2.99 -9.59 6.87
N GLY A 56 -1.81 -8.97 6.88
CA GLY A 56 -1.10 -8.57 5.67
C GLY A 56 -0.07 -9.62 5.24
N PHE A 57 -0.10 -9.95 3.95
CA PHE A 57 0.77 -10.93 3.33
C PHE A 57 1.47 -10.36 2.09
N PHE A 58 2.64 -10.92 1.77
CA PHE A 58 3.19 -10.88 0.42
C PHE A 58 2.85 -12.18 -0.29
N ALA A 59 2.27 -12.07 -1.49
CA ALA A 59 1.94 -13.20 -2.34
C ALA A 59 2.68 -13.09 -3.67
N TYR A 60 3.21 -14.21 -4.16
CA TYR A 60 4.00 -14.26 -5.38
C TYR A 60 3.17 -14.86 -6.51
N ALA A 61 2.78 -14.03 -7.48
CA ALA A 61 1.99 -14.45 -8.63
C ALA A 61 2.76 -15.42 -9.53
N LYS A 62 2.04 -16.43 -10.03
CA LYS A 62 2.55 -17.40 -11.01
C LYS A 62 2.38 -16.93 -12.45
N SER A 63 1.45 -16.02 -12.70
CA SER A 63 1.17 -15.41 -14.00
C SER A 63 0.99 -13.88 -13.85
N HIS A 64 1.08 -13.16 -14.97
CA HIS A 64 0.79 -11.72 -15.02
C HIS A 64 -0.51 -11.41 -15.77
N GLU A 65 -1.24 -12.44 -16.21
CA GLU A 65 -2.53 -12.28 -16.88
C GLU A 65 -3.57 -11.92 -15.83
N ILE A 66 -4.30 -10.84 -16.07
CA ILE A 66 -5.33 -10.32 -15.17
C ILE A 66 -6.68 -10.54 -15.82
N ASN A 67 -7.58 -11.19 -15.11
CA ASN A 67 -8.99 -11.28 -15.43
C ASN A 67 -9.79 -10.73 -14.25
N VAL A 68 -10.17 -9.45 -14.32
CA VAL A 68 -10.80 -8.73 -13.20
C VAL A 68 -12.26 -9.10 -13.07
N ASP A 69 -12.70 -9.49 -11.87
CA ASP A 69 -14.11 -9.50 -11.54
C ASP A 69 -14.62 -8.07 -11.36
N LYS A 70 -15.54 -7.67 -12.23
CA LYS A 70 -16.11 -6.31 -12.26
C LYS A 70 -17.26 -6.10 -11.29
N GLU A 71 -17.75 -7.16 -10.63
CA GLU A 71 -18.73 -7.03 -9.56
C GLU A 71 -18.05 -6.53 -8.27
N GLU A 72 -16.79 -6.88 -8.04
CA GLU A 72 -16.03 -6.52 -6.84
C GLU A 72 -15.01 -5.39 -7.08
N LEU A 73 -14.31 -5.39 -8.22
CA LEU A 73 -13.24 -4.44 -8.52
C LEU A 73 -13.54 -3.56 -9.73
N GLU A 74 -13.26 -2.25 -9.60
CA GLU A 74 -13.30 -1.34 -10.75
C GLU A 74 -12.17 -1.65 -11.74
N ASP A 75 -10.95 -1.90 -11.24
CA ASP A 75 -9.76 -2.16 -12.06
C ASP A 75 -8.67 -2.90 -11.27
N ALA A 76 -7.77 -3.60 -11.97
CA ALA A 76 -6.59 -4.22 -11.36
C ALA A 76 -5.39 -4.15 -12.30
N ARG A 77 -4.22 -3.74 -11.76
CA ARG A 77 -3.03 -3.49 -12.59
C ARG A 77 -1.73 -3.87 -11.89
N TRP A 78 -0.77 -4.27 -12.70
CA TRP A 78 0.62 -4.36 -12.30
C TRP A 78 1.26 -2.98 -12.24
N HIS A 79 1.86 -2.63 -11.10
CA HIS A 79 2.56 -1.37 -10.92
C HIS A 79 4.07 -1.58 -10.79
N SER A 80 4.83 -0.69 -11.41
CA SER A 80 6.28 -0.68 -11.25
C SER A 80 6.65 -0.25 -9.83
N ARG A 81 7.76 -0.79 -9.31
CA ARG A 81 8.25 -0.40 -8.00
C ARG A 81 8.60 1.09 -7.93
N GLU A 82 9.03 1.68 -9.04
CA GLU A 82 9.31 3.12 -9.12
C GLU A 82 8.03 3.96 -8.95
N ASP A 83 6.94 3.59 -9.63
CA ASP A 83 5.66 4.31 -9.55
C ASP A 83 5.08 4.25 -8.14
N VAL A 84 5.17 3.07 -7.50
CA VAL A 84 4.73 2.91 -6.10
C VAL A 84 5.57 3.77 -5.16
N ARG A 85 6.89 3.84 -5.34
CA ARG A 85 7.76 4.76 -4.55
C ARG A 85 7.40 6.23 -4.77
N LYS A 86 7.05 6.63 -6.01
CA LYS A 86 6.57 7.99 -6.30
C LYS A 86 5.25 8.27 -5.58
N ALA A 87 4.31 7.32 -5.62
CA ALA A 87 3.03 7.44 -4.93
C ALA A 87 3.16 7.52 -3.40
N LEU A 88 4.04 6.69 -2.80
CA LEU A 88 4.34 6.71 -1.37
C LEU A 88 4.92 8.05 -0.93
N ARG A 89 5.94 8.56 -1.64
CA ARG A 89 6.53 9.88 -1.37
C ARG A 89 5.49 11.00 -1.45
N PHE A 90 4.54 10.92 -2.38
CA PHE A 90 3.46 11.90 -2.49
C PHE A 90 2.45 11.81 -1.33
N ALA A 91 2.10 10.60 -0.87
CA ALA A 91 1.25 10.40 0.29
C ALA A 91 1.92 10.94 1.58
N GLU A 92 3.22 10.68 1.74
CA GLU A 92 4.05 11.24 2.81
C GLU A 92 4.16 12.77 2.70
N TYR A 93 4.29 13.30 1.48
CA TYR A 93 4.36 14.74 1.23
C TYR A 93 3.05 15.46 1.56
N LYS A 94 1.87 14.91 1.21
CA LYS A 94 0.57 15.47 1.66
C LYS A 94 0.44 15.45 3.18
N LYS A 95 0.93 14.41 3.85
CA LYS A 95 0.98 14.35 5.32
C LYS A 95 1.92 15.41 5.88
N ALA A 96 3.12 15.54 5.32
CA ALA A 96 4.10 16.56 5.71
C ALA A 96 3.55 17.98 5.49
N GLN A 97 2.85 18.25 4.39
CA GLN A 97 2.21 19.53 4.12
C GLN A 97 1.04 19.81 5.07
N ARG A 98 0.18 18.83 5.38
CA ARG A 98 -0.91 19.00 6.36
C ARG A 98 -0.38 19.24 7.77
N LEU A 99 0.66 18.50 8.17
CA LEU A 99 1.33 18.69 9.45
C LEU A 99 2.04 20.05 9.51
N ALA A 100 2.72 20.46 8.44
CA ALA A 100 3.33 21.78 8.33
C ALA A 100 2.28 22.88 8.38
N ALA A 101 1.17 22.75 7.65
CA ALA A 101 0.05 23.70 7.68
C ALA A 101 -0.60 23.78 9.06
N ALA A 102 -0.84 22.65 9.73
CA ALA A 102 -1.35 22.61 11.10
C ALA A 102 -0.38 23.24 12.10
N LYS A 103 0.93 23.04 11.92
CA LYS A 103 1.98 23.66 12.74
C LYS A 103 2.08 25.17 12.49
N VAL A 104 1.92 25.62 11.25
CA VAL A 104 1.84 27.05 10.89
C VAL A 104 0.57 27.68 11.47
N ASP A 105 -0.58 27.01 11.39
CA ASP A 105 -1.83 27.48 12.00
C ASP A 105 -1.71 27.60 13.53
N GLN A 106 -1.06 26.62 14.18
CA GLN A 106 -0.70 26.69 15.60
C GLN A 106 0.28 27.84 15.91
N MET A 107 1.23 28.14 15.01
CA MET A 107 2.12 29.29 15.15
C MET A 107 1.36 30.62 15.01
N ILE A 108 0.42 30.72 14.06
CA ILE A 108 -0.45 31.89 13.85
C ILE A 108 -1.38 32.09 15.07
N LYS A 109 -1.89 31.00 15.65
CA LYS A 109 -2.75 31.01 16.85
C LYS A 109 -2.00 31.25 18.17
N GLY A 110 -0.68 31.40 18.14
CA GLY A 110 0.09 32.02 19.21
C GLY A 110 0.61 31.08 20.29
N VAL A 111 1.74 30.43 20.03
CA VAL A 111 2.68 29.99 21.08
C VAL A 111 3.89 30.92 21.06
N LYS A 112 4.03 31.75 22.10
CA LYS A 112 5.20 32.62 22.28
C LYS A 112 6.44 31.78 22.63
N LYS A 113 7.51 32.01 21.85
CA LYS A 113 8.94 32.12 22.25
C LYS A 113 9.90 30.94 21.93
N ARG A 114 10.56 31.04 20.75
CA ARG A 114 12.00 31.35 20.48
C ARG A 114 12.75 30.35 19.57
N ARG A 115 13.34 30.92 18.49
CA ARG A 115 14.57 30.62 17.67
C ARG A 115 15.12 29.19 17.58
N SER A 116 15.78 28.74 16.52
CA SER A 116 15.92 29.06 15.09
C SER A 116 16.74 27.90 14.52
N SER A 117 16.31 27.23 13.45
CA SER A 117 17.24 26.55 12.55
C SER A 117 16.58 26.32 11.20
N SER A 118 17.18 26.95 10.20
CA SER A 118 16.90 26.89 8.78
C SER A 118 17.22 25.52 8.19
N ALA A 119 16.23 24.87 7.57
CA ALA A 119 16.37 24.05 6.36
C ALA A 119 14.98 23.49 6.02
N GLY A 120 14.45 23.83 4.84
CA GLY A 120 13.06 23.51 4.53
C GLY A 120 12.78 23.41 3.03
N TYR A 121 13.38 22.40 2.40
CA TYR A 121 12.88 21.64 1.24
C TYR A 121 12.05 22.42 0.19
N LEU A 122 12.74 22.91 -0.84
CA LEU A 122 12.16 23.18 -2.15
C LEU A 122 11.86 21.85 -2.84
N ALA A 123 10.67 21.30 -2.63
CA ALA A 123 10.12 20.28 -3.52
C ALA A 123 9.65 20.99 -4.80
N LYS A 124 10.36 20.75 -5.91
CA LYS A 124 9.96 21.21 -7.25
C LYS A 124 8.56 20.67 -7.57
N SER A 125 7.61 21.59 -7.65
CA SER A 125 6.26 21.39 -8.18
C SER A 125 6.33 20.97 -9.65
N GLY A 126 5.75 19.81 -10.00
CA GLY A 126 5.56 19.46 -11.41
C GLY A 126 5.05 18.05 -11.70
N GLU A 127 5.37 17.05 -10.88
CA GLU A 127 4.95 15.66 -11.15
C GLU A 127 3.71 15.30 -10.31
N PHE A 128 2.57 15.12 -10.98
CA PHE A 128 1.42 14.44 -10.37
C PHE A 128 1.82 13.00 -10.06
N ALA A 129 1.52 12.53 -8.85
CA ALA A 129 1.76 11.12 -8.51
C ALA A 129 0.95 10.23 -9.47
N PRO A 130 1.57 9.19 -10.06
CA PRO A 130 0.90 8.34 -11.06
C PRO A 130 -0.28 7.56 -10.48
N MET A 131 -0.37 7.44 -9.16
CA MET A 131 -1.45 6.78 -8.43
C MET A 131 -1.61 7.33 -7.02
N PHE A 132 -2.81 7.16 -6.45
CA PHE A 132 -3.13 7.50 -5.06
C PHE A 132 -3.30 6.21 -4.24
N VAL A 133 -2.60 6.12 -3.11
CA VAL A 133 -2.56 4.95 -2.20
C VAL A 133 -3.02 5.32 -0.78
N PRO A 134 -3.45 4.35 0.05
CA PRO A 134 -3.82 4.59 1.44
C PRO A 134 -2.74 5.31 2.26
N GLY A 135 -3.20 6.07 3.25
CA GLY A 135 -2.32 6.84 4.14
C GLY A 135 -1.50 5.95 5.09
N PRO A 136 -0.48 6.52 5.76
CA PRO A 136 0.55 5.79 6.52
C PRO A 136 0.11 5.13 7.82
N PHE A 137 -1.20 5.11 8.10
CA PHE A 137 -1.77 4.38 9.23
C PHE A 137 -2.49 3.11 8.77
N ALA A 138 -2.71 2.92 7.46
CA ALA A 138 -3.30 1.71 6.94
C ALA A 138 -2.24 0.62 6.76
N ILE A 139 -2.58 -0.63 7.09
CA ILE A 139 -1.72 -1.80 6.89
C ILE A 139 -1.21 -1.91 5.45
N ILE A 140 -2.04 -1.56 4.48
CA ILE A 140 -1.69 -1.51 3.05
C ILE A 140 -0.49 -0.60 2.80
N HIS A 141 -0.44 0.56 3.46
CA HIS A 141 0.69 1.48 3.31
C HIS A 141 1.99 0.85 3.82
N HIS A 142 1.93 0.11 4.93
CA HIS A 142 3.09 -0.59 5.46
C HIS A 142 3.53 -1.72 4.53
N LEU A 143 2.60 -2.51 3.99
CA LEU A 143 2.87 -3.58 3.02
C LEU A 143 3.56 -3.03 1.77
N ILE A 144 2.96 -2.04 1.11
CA ILE A 144 3.51 -1.50 -0.14
C ILE A 144 4.82 -0.73 0.10
N SER A 145 4.99 -0.08 1.26
CA SER A 145 6.24 0.59 1.63
C SER A 145 7.36 -0.42 1.91
N ALA A 146 7.08 -1.49 2.65
CA ALA A 146 8.03 -2.57 2.88
C ALA A 146 8.43 -3.22 1.55
N TRP A 147 7.44 -3.61 0.72
CA TRP A 147 7.72 -4.17 -0.61
C TRP A 147 8.53 -3.21 -1.47
N ALA A 148 8.16 -1.92 -1.53
CA ALA A 148 8.84 -0.96 -2.39
C ALA A 148 10.27 -0.65 -1.93
N ASN A 149 10.56 -0.69 -0.63
CA ASN A 149 11.86 -0.29 -0.07
C ASN A 149 12.80 -1.45 0.27
N GLN A 150 12.35 -2.71 0.18
CA GLN A 150 13.26 -3.86 0.27
C GLN A 150 14.29 -3.85 -0.87
N ASP A 151 15.57 -3.95 -0.51
CA ASP A 151 16.65 -4.23 -1.46
C ASP A 151 16.48 -5.64 -2.03
N PRO A 152 16.82 -5.89 -3.31
CA PRO A 152 16.83 -7.24 -3.84
C PRO A 152 17.78 -8.10 -2.99
N PRO A 153 17.39 -9.35 -2.64
CA PRO A 153 18.21 -10.19 -1.79
C PRO A 153 19.62 -10.34 -2.38
N THR A 154 20.61 -10.00 -1.57
CA THR A 154 22.02 -9.96 -1.94
C THR A 154 22.50 -11.40 -2.21
N GLY A 155 22.38 -11.87 -3.45
CA GLY A 155 22.80 -13.22 -3.82
C GLY A 155 22.32 -13.74 -5.18
N ALA A 156 21.27 -13.17 -5.78
CA ALA A 156 20.81 -13.61 -7.09
C ALA A 156 21.47 -12.79 -8.21
N LYS A 157 22.56 -13.32 -8.80
CA LYS A 157 23.01 -12.85 -10.12
C LYS A 157 21.85 -13.04 -11.10
N ALA A 158 21.33 -11.93 -11.60
CA ALA A 158 20.24 -11.90 -12.57
C ALA A 158 20.66 -12.61 -13.87
N GLN A 159 20.10 -13.79 -14.13
CA GLN A 159 19.63 -14.06 -15.48
C GLN A 159 18.42 -13.14 -15.69
N MET A 160 18.48 -12.33 -16.75
CA MET A 160 17.42 -11.38 -17.10
C MET A 160 16.04 -12.07 -17.18
N LYS A 161 15.27 -11.96 -16.09
CA LYS A 161 13.81 -11.99 -16.10
C LYS A 161 13.36 -10.76 -15.29
N LYS A 162 12.38 -10.03 -15.83
CA LYS A 162 11.86 -8.76 -15.31
C LYS A 162 11.64 -8.82 -13.78
N PRO A 163 11.85 -7.71 -13.05
CA PRO A 163 11.71 -7.69 -11.59
C PRO A 163 10.25 -7.98 -11.20
N PRO A 164 10.00 -8.48 -9.97
CA PRO A 164 8.66 -8.77 -9.51
C PRO A 164 7.84 -7.47 -9.52
N SER A 165 6.82 -7.42 -10.36
CA SER A 165 5.82 -6.35 -10.35
C SER A 165 4.98 -6.47 -9.09
N GLY A 166 4.70 -5.35 -8.43
CA GLY A 166 3.80 -5.32 -7.28
C GLY A 166 2.37 -5.26 -7.79
N PHE A 167 1.48 -5.99 -7.14
CA PHE A 167 0.08 -6.05 -7.51
C PHE A 167 -0.74 -5.08 -6.66
N VAL A 168 -1.52 -4.20 -7.31
CA VAL A 168 -2.39 -3.23 -6.64
C VAL A 168 -3.70 -3.13 -7.43
N SER A 169 -4.84 -3.20 -6.75
CA SER A 169 -6.19 -3.13 -7.33
C SER A 169 -6.89 -1.80 -7.00
N LYS A 170 -7.97 -1.50 -7.71
CA LYS A 170 -8.82 -0.32 -7.51
C LYS A 170 -10.22 -0.77 -7.11
N LEU A 171 -10.54 -0.54 -5.85
CA LEU A 171 -11.88 -0.62 -5.25
C LEU A 171 -12.66 0.67 -5.54
#